data_AF-A0A7W0TZR6-F1
#
_entry.id   AF-A0A7W0TZR6-F1
#
_cell.length_a   1.000
_cell.length_b   1.000
_cell.length_c   1.000
_cell.angle_alpha   90.00
_cell.angle_beta   90.00
_cell.angle_gamma   90.00
#
_symmetry.space_group_name_H-M   'P 1'
#
loop_
_entity.id
_entity.type
_entity.pdbx_description
1 polymer ?
#
loop_
_entity_poly.entity_id
_entity_poly.type
_entity_poly.pdbx_seq_one_letter_code
_entity_poly.pdbx_strand_id
1 'polypeptide(L)'
;MPISFDTFGALLSELQTSLRSAVPRAVLYPLTLFVVALTWIVGSVHGWAAVDAFWTPRTAIEKAVIAAAVVLGLLLVASMLGALQGAVSRLFLGVWPASLAVPMIRRRRRELALAKRTERLLDELERLIEGGLDLLVSVGSSKRRVVAAARPLPRFHLVGTADLAWIKVDSPPTGAMQRVEDAVGRMTTEAIAPDIVLQGSQLLRIPEGALAADRVMVPVGLLRRNAPAALAPGDLVRLYHRTADVAAPLAAEGWLVAAVDGPAVDRSSSPGEGVLRTTLAVPLAAVPMLVARSRPGRLVAVLHRPEVATPVADAIGGDPADEADDPTTESPTGATFDPRAWADGDVARVVAGTPGRGDELAAAWLASLWADERPDAVAEQQARALADHAARTAALLRSKRPSAAQRVHLETCRTALIDLFAAAEDEVVYRRDQARKSLRLSYPSGPAALAPTTVGNVLRAVESYCDDLYGIDLDVTLPRLRAVLSKDALARLGDAEERLRLLEWSWLAAVTLGIVGSAVAFAGEAFGLAFAVWLGAMLVAWVVGGRALPGAALGYAEQLRVAVDAERGKVLGLLGLAVPDPLEQGQEEALWRRVGQWWEYAWAPGPYTLATGTPAKSAEEGADA
;
A
#
# COMPACT_ATOMS: atom_id res chain seq x y z
N MET A 1 -41.64 -41.15 33.30
CA MET A 1 -42.06 -39.75 33.47
C MET A 1 -41.77 -39.02 32.16
N PRO A 2 -42.76 -38.38 31.51
CA PRO A 2 -42.50 -37.60 30.31
C PRO A 2 -41.63 -36.38 30.67
N ILE A 3 -40.50 -36.20 29.97
CA ILE A 3 -39.69 -34.98 30.05
C ILE A 3 -40.58 -33.84 29.53
N SER A 4 -40.76 -32.77 30.31
CA SER A 4 -41.55 -31.63 29.84
C SER A 4 -40.83 -30.93 28.69
N PHE A 5 -41.59 -30.35 27.77
CA PHE A 5 -41.03 -29.59 26.63
C PHE A 5 -40.07 -28.47 27.08
N ASP A 6 -40.31 -27.88 28.25
CA ASP A 6 -39.45 -26.84 28.82
C ASP A 6 -38.07 -27.37 29.21
N THR A 7 -37.99 -28.57 29.80
CA THR A 7 -36.71 -29.20 30.13
C THR A 7 -35.92 -29.58 28.88
N PHE A 8 -36.60 -30.05 27.83
CA PHE A 8 -35.96 -30.32 26.54
C PHE A 8 -35.43 -29.04 25.88
N GLY A 9 -36.21 -27.95 25.90
CA GLY A 9 -35.80 -26.66 25.37
C GLY A 9 -34.57 -26.08 26.10
N ALA A 10 -34.54 -26.17 27.43
CA ALA A 10 -33.39 -25.75 28.23
C ALA A 10 -32.12 -26.56 27.91
N LEU A 11 -32.24 -27.89 27.85
CA LEU A 11 -31.13 -28.78 27.48
C LEU A 11 -30.62 -28.48 26.06
N LEU A 12 -31.50 -28.20 25.11
CA LEU A 12 -31.10 -27.85 23.74
C LEU A 12 -30.36 -26.51 23.68
N SER A 13 -30.79 -25.51 24.46
CA SER A 13 -30.13 -24.20 24.56
C SER A 13 -28.75 -24.29 25.21
N GLU A 14 -28.63 -25.07 26.29
CA GLU A 14 -27.36 -25.32 26.97
C GLU A 14 -26.40 -26.12 26.08
N LEU A 15 -26.91 -27.14 25.39
CA LEU A 15 -26.16 -27.88 24.37
C LEU A 15 -25.71 -26.94 23.25
N GLN A 16 -26.57 -26.08 22.71
CA GLN A 16 -26.21 -25.12 21.67
C GLN A 16 -25.11 -24.14 22.14
N THR A 17 -25.17 -23.71 23.40
CA THR A 17 -24.18 -22.82 24.01
C THR A 17 -22.85 -23.54 24.24
N SER A 18 -22.90 -24.78 24.74
CA SER A 18 -21.73 -25.65 24.88
C SER A 18 -21.10 -25.97 23.52
N LEU A 19 -21.90 -26.20 22.49
CA LEU A 19 -21.40 -26.47 21.14
C LEU A 19 -20.78 -25.24 20.49
N ARG A 20 -21.38 -24.05 20.66
CA ARG A 20 -20.82 -22.78 20.17
C ARG A 20 -19.48 -22.44 20.82
N SER A 21 -19.28 -22.81 22.08
CA SER A 21 -18.04 -22.57 22.81
C SER A 21 -16.99 -23.66 22.56
N ALA A 22 -17.41 -24.92 22.40
CA ALA A 22 -16.51 -26.05 22.22
C ALA A 22 -16.03 -26.22 20.77
N VAL A 23 -16.86 -25.92 19.78
CA VAL A 23 -16.54 -26.14 18.36
C VAL A 23 -16.36 -24.80 17.65
N PRO A 24 -15.14 -24.45 17.20
CA PRO A 24 -14.92 -23.24 16.41
C PRO A 24 -15.82 -23.22 15.18
N ARG A 25 -16.37 -22.05 14.81
CA ARG A 25 -17.22 -21.92 13.60
C ARG A 25 -16.48 -22.36 12.34
N ALA A 26 -15.16 -22.15 12.33
CA ALA A 26 -14.22 -22.66 11.34
C ALA A 26 -14.33 -24.18 11.07
N VAL A 27 -14.71 -24.99 12.06
CA VAL A 27 -14.92 -26.44 11.93
C VAL A 27 -16.36 -26.74 11.51
N LEU A 28 -17.31 -25.99 12.06
CA LEU A 28 -18.74 -26.28 11.92
C LEU A 28 -19.23 -26.09 10.47
N TYR A 29 -18.78 -25.05 9.76
CA TYR A 29 -19.22 -24.84 8.38
C TYR A 29 -18.74 -25.94 7.42
N PRO A 30 -17.43 -26.28 7.35
CA PRO A 30 -16.98 -27.35 6.46
C PRO A 30 -17.57 -28.71 6.82
N LEU A 31 -17.75 -28.99 8.11
CA LEU A 31 -18.36 -30.23 8.57
C LEU A 31 -19.83 -30.32 8.13
N THR A 32 -20.60 -29.25 8.30
CA THR A 32 -22.01 -29.22 7.88
C THR A 32 -22.12 -29.44 6.37
N LEU A 33 -21.28 -28.78 5.58
CA LEU A 33 -21.23 -28.97 4.12
C LEU A 33 -20.87 -30.41 3.75
N PHE A 34 -19.88 -30.99 4.43
CA PHE A 34 -19.49 -32.40 4.26
C PHE A 34 -20.67 -33.35 4.50
N VAL A 35 -21.42 -33.16 5.58
CA VAL A 35 -22.56 -34.02 5.94
C VAL A 35 -23.68 -33.91 4.91
N VAL A 36 -24.00 -32.70 4.46
CA VAL A 36 -25.00 -32.48 3.42
C VAL A 36 -24.58 -33.18 2.13
N ALA A 37 -23.31 -33.01 1.71
CA ALA A 37 -22.79 -33.66 0.51
C ALA A 37 -22.81 -35.18 0.62
N LEU A 38 -22.39 -35.73 1.76
CA LEU A 38 -22.39 -37.18 1.99
C LEU A 38 -23.80 -37.76 2.00
N THR A 39 -24.76 -37.07 2.63
CA THR A 39 -26.17 -37.46 2.64
C THR A 39 -26.74 -37.48 1.22
N TRP A 40 -26.40 -36.48 0.42
CA TRP A 40 -26.80 -36.42 -0.98
C TRP A 40 -26.21 -37.57 -1.81
N ILE A 41 -24.95 -37.93 -1.59
CA ILE A 41 -24.29 -39.07 -2.24
C ILE A 41 -25.01 -40.37 -1.85
N VAL A 42 -25.24 -40.61 -0.56
CA VAL A 42 -25.92 -41.83 -0.08
C VAL A 42 -27.32 -41.96 -0.69
N GLY A 43 -28.10 -40.88 -0.70
CA GLY A 43 -29.43 -40.85 -1.32
C GLY A 43 -29.41 -41.07 -2.83
N SER A 44 -28.38 -40.58 -3.52
CA SER A 44 -28.21 -40.81 -4.97
C SER A 44 -27.80 -42.25 -5.30
N VAL A 45 -27.03 -42.89 -4.41
CA VAL A 45 -26.55 -44.28 -4.59
C VAL A 45 -27.65 -45.29 -4.29
N HIS A 46 -28.37 -45.13 -3.17
CA HIS A 46 -29.37 -46.11 -2.72
C HIS A 46 -30.79 -45.78 -3.20
N GLY A 47 -30.97 -44.61 -3.83
CA GLY A 47 -32.26 -44.07 -4.24
C GLY A 47 -32.97 -43.35 -3.09
N TRP A 48 -33.47 -42.15 -3.37
CA TRP A 48 -34.24 -41.35 -2.39
C TRP A 48 -35.52 -42.06 -1.92
N ALA A 49 -36.10 -42.94 -2.74
CA ALA A 49 -37.23 -43.76 -2.35
C ALA A 49 -36.90 -44.76 -1.23
N ALA A 50 -35.68 -45.32 -1.21
CA ALA A 50 -35.26 -46.21 -0.14
C ALA A 50 -35.04 -45.44 1.17
N VAL A 51 -34.50 -44.22 1.08
CA VAL A 51 -34.35 -43.31 2.23
C VAL A 51 -35.72 -42.92 2.78
N ASP A 52 -36.67 -42.58 1.91
CA ASP A 52 -38.05 -42.25 2.31
C ASP A 52 -38.77 -43.46 2.91
N ALA A 53 -38.64 -44.64 2.29
CA ALA A 53 -39.20 -45.89 2.81
C ALA A 53 -38.58 -46.29 4.17
N PHE A 54 -37.31 -45.99 4.41
CA PHE A 54 -36.68 -46.17 5.72
C PHE A 54 -37.21 -45.19 6.77
N TRP A 55 -37.44 -43.94 6.37
CA TRP A 55 -37.77 -42.84 7.29
C TRP A 55 -39.26 -42.77 7.62
N THR A 56 -40.13 -42.84 6.62
CA THR A 56 -41.57 -42.60 6.73
C THR A 56 -42.29 -43.48 7.76
N PRO A 57 -42.09 -44.82 7.81
CA PRO A 57 -42.80 -45.69 8.76
C PRO A 57 -42.32 -45.54 10.21
N ARG A 58 -41.22 -44.82 10.48
CA ARG A 58 -40.69 -44.63 11.83
C ARG A 58 -41.56 -43.67 12.64
N THR A 59 -41.76 -44.01 13.90
CA THR A 59 -42.47 -43.15 14.87
C THR A 59 -41.69 -41.86 15.13
N ALA A 60 -42.35 -40.84 15.68
CA ALA A 60 -41.70 -39.58 16.03
C ALA A 60 -40.52 -39.78 17.00
N ILE A 61 -40.63 -40.73 17.94
CA ILE A 61 -39.58 -41.05 18.91
C ILE A 61 -38.38 -41.69 18.20
N GLU A 62 -38.60 -42.66 17.31
CA GLU A 62 -37.51 -43.29 16.55
C GLU A 62 -36.79 -42.28 15.66
N LYS A 63 -37.52 -41.40 14.98
CA LYS A 63 -36.95 -40.30 14.18
C LYS A 63 -36.09 -39.38 15.04
N ALA A 64 -36.57 -39.01 16.24
CA ALA A 64 -35.82 -38.20 17.18
C ALA A 64 -34.55 -38.90 17.67
N VAL A 65 -34.61 -40.20 17.96
CA VAL A 65 -33.44 -41.01 18.35
C VAL A 65 -32.42 -41.11 17.22
N ILE A 66 -32.86 -41.35 15.97
CA ILE A 66 -31.96 -41.38 14.81
C ILE A 66 -31.31 -40.01 14.61
N ALA A 67 -32.09 -38.92 14.66
CA ALA A 67 -31.57 -37.56 14.55
C ALA A 67 -30.55 -37.25 15.66
N ALA A 68 -30.85 -37.62 16.91
CA ALA A 68 -29.93 -37.45 18.03
C ALA A 68 -28.66 -38.28 17.87
N ALA A 69 -28.76 -39.52 17.37
CA ALA A 69 -27.61 -40.38 17.09
C ALA A 69 -26.72 -39.80 15.97
N VAL A 70 -27.33 -39.25 14.91
CA VAL A 70 -26.59 -38.55 13.84
C VAL A 70 -25.88 -37.34 14.41
N VAL A 71 -26.57 -36.47 15.16
CA VAL A 71 -25.95 -35.30 15.79
C VAL A 71 -24.79 -35.71 16.70
N LEU A 72 -24.99 -36.71 17.56
CA LEU A 72 -23.95 -37.21 18.45
C LEU A 72 -22.74 -37.79 17.68
N GLY A 73 -23.00 -38.54 16.60
CA GLY A 73 -21.96 -39.03 15.71
C GLY A 73 -21.18 -37.89 15.04
N LEU A 74 -21.85 -36.84 14.59
CA LEU A 74 -21.22 -35.66 14.03
C LEU A 74 -20.37 -34.91 15.06
N LEU A 75 -20.83 -34.80 16.30
CA LEU A 75 -20.06 -34.20 17.38
C LEU A 75 -18.83 -35.03 17.73
N LEU A 76 -18.93 -36.36 17.74
CA LEU A 76 -17.80 -37.26 17.92
C LEU A 76 -16.78 -37.07 16.79
N VAL A 77 -17.24 -37.06 15.54
CA VAL A 77 -16.38 -36.81 14.37
C VAL A 77 -15.75 -35.42 14.44
N ALA A 78 -16.51 -34.39 14.80
CA ALA A 78 -16.00 -33.03 14.99
C ALA A 78 -14.92 -32.97 16.08
N SER A 79 -15.11 -33.70 17.18
CA SER A 79 -14.15 -33.79 18.28
C SER A 79 -12.88 -34.54 17.87
N MET A 80 -13.01 -35.68 17.17
CA MET A 80 -11.89 -36.44 16.62
C MET A 80 -11.11 -35.61 15.59
N LEU A 81 -11.83 -34.92 14.70
CA LEU A 81 -11.24 -33.98 13.75
C LEU A 81 -10.51 -32.89 14.53
N GLY A 82 -11.13 -32.25 15.53
CA GLY A 82 -10.48 -31.28 16.40
C GLY A 82 -9.17 -31.76 17.02
N ALA A 83 -9.09 -33.02 17.44
CA ALA A 83 -7.85 -33.63 17.93
C ALA A 83 -6.77 -33.77 16.83
N LEU A 84 -7.18 -33.96 15.57
CA LEU A 84 -6.29 -33.95 14.39
C LEU A 84 -5.88 -32.55 13.94
N GLN A 85 -6.48 -31.47 14.47
CA GLN A 85 -6.14 -30.11 14.07
C GLN A 85 -4.64 -29.84 14.17
N GLY A 86 -4.02 -30.25 15.29
CA GLY A 86 -2.58 -30.06 15.48
C GLY A 86 -1.75 -30.78 14.41
N ALA A 87 -2.19 -31.95 13.92
CA ALA A 87 -1.52 -32.67 12.85
C ALA A 87 -1.69 -31.98 11.49
N VAL A 88 -2.90 -31.47 11.21
CA VAL A 88 -3.21 -30.74 9.97
C VAL A 88 -2.45 -29.42 9.92
N SER A 89 -2.45 -28.63 11.00
CA SER A 89 -1.68 -27.40 11.08
C SER A 89 -0.17 -27.70 10.98
N ARG A 90 0.35 -28.77 11.61
CA ARG A 90 1.75 -29.22 11.43
C ARG A 90 2.07 -29.58 9.98
N LEU A 91 1.14 -30.22 9.27
CA LEU A 91 1.27 -30.48 7.83
C LEU A 91 1.39 -29.17 7.05
N PHE A 92 0.54 -28.16 7.32
CA PHE A 92 0.62 -26.88 6.64
C PHE A 92 1.82 -26.01 7.04
N LEU A 93 2.32 -26.16 8.26
CA LEU A 93 3.60 -25.59 8.72
C LEU A 93 4.81 -26.27 8.05
N GLY A 94 4.59 -27.41 7.40
CA GLY A 94 5.62 -28.13 6.67
C GLY A 94 6.43 -29.10 7.52
N VAL A 95 5.89 -29.54 8.65
CA VAL A 95 6.44 -30.63 9.48
C VAL A 95 6.12 -31.97 8.79
N TRP A 96 6.83 -32.24 7.71
CA TRP A 96 6.63 -33.43 6.88
C TRP A 96 7.73 -34.47 7.16
N PRO A 97 7.47 -35.77 6.93
CA PRO A 97 8.53 -36.76 6.84
C PRO A 97 9.61 -36.31 5.84
N ALA A 98 10.89 -36.53 6.16
CA ALA A 98 12.01 -36.04 5.36
C ALA A 98 11.93 -36.46 3.88
N SER A 99 11.42 -37.66 3.60
CA SER A 99 11.23 -38.18 2.24
C SER A 99 10.29 -37.31 1.38
N LEU A 100 9.23 -36.75 1.99
CA LEU A 100 8.27 -35.87 1.31
C LEU A 100 8.73 -34.40 1.33
N ALA A 101 9.44 -33.99 2.39
CA ALA A 101 9.89 -32.61 2.56
C ALA A 101 10.97 -32.21 1.54
N VAL A 102 11.97 -33.06 1.31
CA VAL A 102 13.14 -32.75 0.46
C VAL A 102 12.79 -32.28 -0.95
N PRO A 103 11.95 -32.97 -1.75
CA PRO A 103 11.62 -32.50 -3.10
C PRO A 103 10.87 -31.17 -3.08
N MET A 104 9.98 -30.97 -2.11
CA MET A 104 9.25 -29.71 -1.96
C MET A 104 10.17 -28.55 -1.54
N ILE A 105 11.07 -28.76 -0.58
CA ILE A 105 12.08 -27.77 -0.18
C ILE A 105 12.99 -27.42 -1.36
N ARG A 106 13.40 -28.40 -2.20
CA ARG A 106 14.17 -28.13 -3.42
C ARG A 106 13.40 -27.25 -4.40
N ARG A 107 12.11 -27.51 -4.60
CA ARG A 107 11.24 -26.65 -5.42
C ARG A 107 11.17 -25.23 -4.84
N ARG A 108 10.92 -25.07 -3.54
CA ARG A 108 10.88 -23.75 -2.87
C ARG A 108 12.20 -23.01 -2.92
N ARG A 109 13.33 -23.73 -2.81
CA ARG A 109 14.66 -23.14 -2.98
C ARG A 109 14.86 -22.60 -4.39
N ARG A 110 14.35 -23.27 -5.42
CA ARG A 110 14.37 -22.75 -6.81
C ARG A 110 13.49 -21.51 -6.95
N GLU A 111 12.28 -21.54 -6.40
CA GLU A 111 11.37 -20.38 -6.40
C GLU A 111 12.00 -19.16 -5.68
N LEU A 112 12.61 -19.36 -4.52
CA LEU A 112 13.37 -18.33 -3.80
C LEU A 112 14.57 -17.83 -4.61
N ALA A 113 15.34 -18.73 -5.24
CA ALA A 113 16.49 -18.34 -6.05
C ALA A 113 16.09 -17.51 -7.27
N LEU A 114 14.93 -17.80 -7.88
CA LEU A 114 14.35 -17.01 -8.95
C LEU A 114 13.92 -15.62 -8.44
N ALA A 115 13.22 -15.55 -7.30
CA ALA A 115 12.81 -14.27 -6.70
C ALA A 115 14.03 -13.38 -6.35
N LYS A 116 15.08 -13.97 -5.75
CA LYS A 116 16.36 -13.27 -5.47
C LYS A 116 17.12 -12.89 -6.75
N ARG A 117 16.91 -13.59 -7.86
CA ARG A 117 17.48 -13.19 -9.16
C ARG A 117 16.75 -11.97 -9.70
N THR A 118 15.42 -11.98 -9.65
CA THR A 118 14.58 -10.83 -10.03
C THR A 118 14.94 -9.58 -9.23
N GLU A 119 15.10 -9.68 -7.91
CA GLU A 119 15.55 -8.55 -7.08
C GLU A 119 16.92 -8.01 -7.54
N ARG A 120 17.90 -8.89 -7.78
CA ARG A 120 19.23 -8.48 -8.26
C ARG A 120 19.21 -7.84 -9.64
N LEU A 121 18.33 -8.29 -10.53
CA LEU A 121 18.14 -7.68 -11.86
C LEU A 121 17.56 -6.27 -11.71
N LEU A 122 16.58 -6.07 -10.82
CA LEU A 122 16.02 -4.74 -10.53
C LEU A 122 17.09 -3.79 -9.96
N ASP A 123 17.93 -4.27 -9.03
CA ASP A 123 19.06 -3.50 -8.50
C ASP A 123 20.11 -3.15 -9.57
N GLU A 124 20.28 -3.99 -10.59
CA GLU A 124 21.19 -3.70 -11.71
C GLU A 124 20.56 -2.70 -12.70
N LEU A 125 19.27 -2.85 -12.99
CA LEU A 125 18.52 -1.93 -13.85
C LEU A 125 18.52 -0.51 -13.28
N GLU A 126 18.24 -0.35 -11.99
CA GLU A 126 18.28 0.94 -11.30
C GLU A 126 19.66 1.60 -11.44
N ARG A 127 20.74 0.86 -11.15
CA ARG A 127 22.12 1.38 -11.29
C ARG A 127 22.46 1.79 -12.72
N LEU A 128 21.95 1.08 -13.73
CA LEU A 128 22.16 1.43 -15.14
C LEU A 128 21.38 2.69 -15.53
N ILE A 129 20.15 2.83 -15.02
CA ILE A 129 19.29 4.00 -15.24
C ILE A 129 19.89 5.24 -14.57
N GLU A 130 20.24 5.15 -13.29
CA GLU A 130 20.91 6.21 -12.52
C GLU A 130 22.20 6.65 -13.20
N GLY A 131 23.06 5.70 -13.60
CA GLY A 131 24.30 6.00 -14.30
C GLY A 131 24.10 6.68 -15.67
N GLY A 132 23.05 6.29 -16.40
CA GLY A 132 22.65 6.91 -17.66
C GLY A 132 22.13 8.34 -17.46
N LEU A 133 21.30 8.54 -16.44
CA LEU A 133 20.74 9.84 -16.06
C LEU A 133 21.85 10.80 -15.63
N ASP A 134 22.72 10.40 -14.70
CA ASP A 134 23.86 11.21 -14.24
C ASP A 134 24.77 11.63 -15.39
N LEU A 135 25.04 10.70 -16.30
CA LEU A 135 25.87 10.97 -17.47
C LEU A 135 25.22 12.02 -18.38
N LEU A 136 23.92 11.89 -18.69
CA LEU A 136 23.19 12.86 -19.52
C LEU A 136 23.05 14.21 -18.84
N VAL A 137 22.77 14.25 -17.53
CA VAL A 137 22.68 15.50 -16.76
C VAL A 137 24.04 16.23 -16.78
N SER A 138 25.15 15.51 -16.59
CA SER A 138 26.50 16.09 -16.58
C SER A 138 26.94 16.73 -17.89
N VAL A 139 26.39 16.28 -19.04
CA VAL A 139 26.88 16.71 -20.36
C VAL A 139 26.38 18.09 -20.77
N GLY A 140 25.25 18.54 -20.21
CA GLY A 140 24.71 19.88 -20.46
C GLY A 140 24.67 20.76 -19.23
N SER A 141 25.51 20.50 -18.23
CA SER A 141 25.82 21.41 -17.14
C SER A 141 26.68 22.58 -17.62
N SER A 142 26.35 23.16 -18.79
CA SER A 142 26.79 24.52 -19.08
C SER A 142 26.06 25.40 -18.08
N LYS A 143 26.76 25.78 -17.00
CA LYS A 143 26.32 26.69 -15.93
C LYS A 143 25.04 27.43 -16.31
N ARG A 144 23.88 26.83 -15.99
CA ARG A 144 22.61 27.39 -16.41
C ARG A 144 22.36 28.57 -15.50
N ARG A 145 22.03 29.72 -16.11
CA ARG A 145 21.56 30.87 -15.36
C ARG A 145 20.16 30.53 -14.89
N VAL A 146 20.01 30.33 -13.59
CA VAL A 146 18.72 30.15 -12.94
C VAL A 146 18.47 31.28 -11.97
N VAL A 147 17.19 31.52 -11.70
CA VAL A 147 16.76 32.57 -10.79
C VAL A 147 16.83 32.04 -9.36
N ALA A 148 17.53 32.75 -8.49
CA ALA A 148 17.60 32.48 -7.07
C ALA A 148 17.14 33.71 -6.27
N ALA A 149 16.85 33.49 -4.99
CA ALA A 149 16.54 34.57 -4.07
C ALA A 149 17.79 35.43 -3.81
N ALA A 150 17.76 36.71 -4.16
CA ALA A 150 18.87 37.65 -3.88
C ALA A 150 18.98 38.02 -2.38
N ARG A 151 17.89 37.81 -1.63
CA ARG A 151 17.77 38.09 -0.20
C ARG A 151 16.79 37.09 0.42
N PRO A 152 16.77 36.90 1.76
CA PRO A 152 15.78 36.05 2.40
C PRO A 152 14.35 36.52 2.06
N LEU A 153 13.55 35.62 1.50
CA LEU A 153 12.15 35.85 1.17
C LEU A 153 11.28 35.18 2.24
N PRO A 154 10.58 35.93 3.10
CA PRO A 154 9.69 35.33 4.08
C PRO A 154 8.54 34.59 3.40
N ARG A 155 7.84 33.73 4.14
CA ARG A 155 6.61 33.07 3.65
C ARG A 155 5.56 34.14 3.30
N PHE A 156 4.88 33.99 2.17
CA PHE A 156 3.89 34.92 1.61
C PHE A 156 4.45 36.26 1.12
N HIS A 157 5.74 36.29 0.78
CA HIS A 157 6.38 37.45 0.18
C HIS A 157 6.03 37.57 -1.31
N LEU A 158 5.60 38.74 -1.75
CA LEU A 158 5.41 39.03 -3.17
C LEU A 158 6.77 39.29 -3.82
N VAL A 159 7.16 38.39 -4.72
CA VAL A 159 8.48 38.43 -5.36
C VAL A 159 8.54 39.59 -6.36
N GLY A 160 9.38 40.58 -6.08
CA GLY A 160 9.75 41.66 -6.99
C GLY A 160 11.06 41.38 -7.72
N THR A 161 11.41 42.19 -8.71
CA THR A 161 12.68 42.04 -9.46
C THR A 161 13.92 42.21 -8.56
N ALA A 162 13.85 43.05 -7.54
CA ALA A 162 14.92 43.26 -6.56
C ALA A 162 15.14 42.06 -5.61
N ASP A 163 14.20 41.11 -5.57
CA ASP A 163 14.29 39.89 -4.77
C ASP A 163 15.06 38.78 -5.47
N LEU A 164 15.46 38.99 -6.72
CA LEU A 164 15.90 37.95 -7.63
C LEU A 164 17.34 38.19 -8.10
N ALA A 165 18.14 37.13 -8.07
CA ALA A 165 19.49 37.12 -8.60
C ALA A 165 19.65 35.99 -9.62
N TRP A 166 20.49 36.22 -10.63
CA TRP A 166 20.93 35.15 -11.52
C TRP A 166 22.12 34.44 -10.90
N ILE A 167 21.96 33.16 -10.59
CA ILE A 167 23.07 32.31 -10.21
C ILE A 167 23.35 31.28 -11.29
N LYS A 168 24.63 30.97 -11.45
CA LYS A 168 25.10 29.94 -12.36
C LYS A 168 25.21 28.65 -11.58
N VAL A 169 24.31 27.72 -11.84
CA VAL A 169 24.30 26.41 -11.18
C VAL A 169 24.66 25.36 -12.20
N ASP A 170 25.52 24.42 -11.81
CA ASP A 170 25.94 23.32 -12.67
C ASP A 170 24.76 22.34 -12.92
N SER A 171 23.97 22.05 -11.88
CA SER A 171 22.74 21.26 -11.95
C SER A 171 21.58 22.00 -11.28
N PRO A 172 20.75 22.74 -12.04
CA PRO A 172 19.58 23.40 -11.46
C PRO A 172 18.57 22.35 -10.99
N PRO A 173 17.96 22.49 -9.81
CA PRO A 173 16.93 21.56 -9.33
C PRO A 173 15.72 21.54 -10.28
N THR A 174 15.00 20.41 -10.31
CA THR A 174 13.78 20.24 -11.13
C THR A 174 12.78 21.35 -10.81
N GLY A 175 12.24 22.00 -11.86
CA GLY A 175 11.32 23.12 -11.71
C GLY A 175 11.98 24.47 -11.38
N ALA A 176 13.32 24.56 -11.38
CA ALA A 176 14.04 25.83 -11.26
C ALA A 176 13.60 26.84 -12.32
N MET A 177 13.32 28.06 -11.88
CA MET A 177 12.93 29.14 -12.78
C MET A 177 14.12 29.63 -13.61
N GLN A 178 13.90 29.72 -14.92
CA GLN A 178 14.91 30.13 -15.91
C GLN A 178 14.68 31.54 -16.43
N ARG A 179 13.62 32.23 -16.00
CA ARG A 179 13.24 33.58 -16.41
C ARG A 179 12.79 34.35 -15.17
N VAL A 180 13.24 35.60 -15.05
CA VAL A 180 12.90 36.47 -13.92
C VAL A 180 11.40 36.79 -13.94
N GLU A 181 10.86 36.94 -15.14
CA GLU A 181 9.46 37.24 -15.41
C GLU A 181 8.50 36.15 -14.89
N ASP A 182 8.96 34.90 -14.84
CA ASP A 182 8.16 33.79 -14.33
C ASP A 182 8.01 33.86 -12.80
N ALA A 183 8.96 34.49 -12.09
CA ALA A 183 8.96 34.63 -10.64
C ALA A 183 8.29 35.93 -10.17
N VAL A 184 8.46 37.02 -10.91
CA VAL A 184 7.96 38.35 -10.54
C VAL A 184 6.44 38.36 -10.45
N GLY A 185 5.92 38.92 -9.36
CA GLY A 185 4.48 38.99 -9.08
C GLY A 185 3.87 37.69 -8.54
N ARG A 186 4.68 36.64 -8.32
CA ARG A 186 4.26 35.44 -7.57
C ARG A 186 4.54 35.59 -6.09
N MET A 187 3.82 34.83 -5.27
CA MET A 187 3.96 34.85 -3.82
C MET A 187 4.63 33.58 -3.32
N THR A 188 5.59 33.70 -2.41
CA THR A 188 6.27 32.54 -1.82
C THR A 188 5.31 31.73 -0.92
N THR A 189 5.34 30.41 -1.05
CA THR A 189 4.52 29.50 -0.22
C THR A 189 5.22 29.09 1.08
N GLU A 190 6.55 29.22 1.12
CA GLU A 190 7.45 28.97 2.26
C GLU A 190 8.52 30.05 2.36
N ALA A 191 9.30 30.06 3.45
CA ALA A 191 10.42 30.97 3.60
C ALA A 191 11.62 30.46 2.79
N ILE A 192 12.22 31.33 1.98
CA ILE A 192 13.32 30.98 1.07
C ILE A 192 14.57 31.74 1.49
N ALA A 193 15.64 31.00 1.79
CA ALA A 193 16.93 31.58 2.12
C ALA A 193 17.59 32.27 0.90
N PRO A 194 18.49 33.25 1.09
CA PRO A 194 19.25 33.83 -0.02
C PRO A 194 20.05 32.76 -0.75
N ASP A 195 20.31 32.99 -2.03
CA ASP A 195 21.03 32.12 -2.98
C ASP A 195 20.38 30.75 -3.25
N ILE A 196 19.19 30.48 -2.69
CA ILE A 196 18.40 29.30 -3.05
C ILE A 196 17.72 29.52 -4.40
N VAL A 197 17.88 28.54 -5.30
CA VAL A 197 17.21 28.52 -6.61
C VAL A 197 15.70 28.44 -6.41
N LEU A 198 14.97 29.37 -7.01
CA LEU A 198 13.52 29.41 -6.94
C LEU A 198 12.91 28.34 -7.82
N GLN A 199 12.05 27.50 -7.25
CA GLN A 199 11.29 26.49 -7.97
C GLN A 199 9.84 26.94 -8.19
N GLY A 200 9.22 26.47 -9.27
CA GLY A 200 7.80 26.71 -9.56
C GLY A 200 6.84 26.30 -8.44
N SER A 201 7.16 25.22 -7.72
CA SER A 201 6.40 24.69 -6.57
C SER A 201 6.41 25.62 -5.34
N GLN A 202 7.43 26.48 -5.22
CA GLN A 202 7.61 27.40 -4.10
C GLN A 202 6.87 28.74 -4.32
N LEU A 203 6.29 28.93 -5.50
CA LEU A 203 5.74 30.20 -5.95
C LEU A 203 4.30 30.06 -6.43
N LEU A 204 3.40 30.75 -5.75
CA LEU A 204 1.99 30.81 -6.06
C LEU A 204 1.69 31.94 -7.06
N ARG A 205 1.03 31.61 -8.17
CA ARG A 205 0.54 32.61 -9.14
C ARG A 205 -0.68 33.32 -8.55
N ILE A 206 -0.63 34.64 -8.51
CA ILE A 206 -1.73 35.47 -8.04
C ILE A 206 -2.52 35.98 -9.25
N PRO A 207 -3.87 35.91 -9.25
CA PRO A 207 -4.68 36.49 -10.30
C PRO A 207 -4.38 37.98 -10.48
N GLU A 208 -4.28 38.46 -11.71
CA GLU A 208 -4.06 39.88 -12.00
C GLU A 208 -5.13 40.74 -11.32
N GLY A 209 -4.71 41.78 -10.60
CA GLY A 209 -5.59 42.66 -9.83
C GLY A 209 -5.98 42.18 -8.42
N ALA A 210 -5.62 40.96 -8.00
CA ALA A 210 -5.99 40.43 -6.68
C ALA A 210 -5.14 40.99 -5.51
N LEU A 211 -3.99 41.61 -5.81
CA LEU A 211 -3.13 42.30 -4.84
C LEU A 211 -3.19 43.81 -5.08
N ALA A 212 -4.23 44.45 -4.57
CA ALA A 212 -4.16 45.86 -4.24
C ALA A 212 -3.19 46.04 -3.05
N ALA A 213 -2.49 47.17 -2.99
CA ALA A 213 -1.41 47.45 -2.02
C ALA A 213 -1.87 47.47 -0.54
N ASP A 214 -3.15 47.26 -0.26
CA ASP A 214 -3.79 47.39 1.04
C ASP A 214 -4.20 46.05 1.70
N ARG A 215 -3.74 44.90 1.19
CA ARG A 215 -4.11 43.58 1.73
C ARG A 215 -3.09 43.05 2.76
N VAL A 216 -3.59 42.39 3.81
CA VAL A 216 -2.82 41.76 4.91
C VAL A 216 -3.13 40.27 4.98
N MET A 217 -2.13 39.45 5.31
CA MET A 217 -2.30 38.00 5.52
C MET A 217 -2.87 37.73 6.92
N VAL A 218 -4.01 37.03 6.98
CA VAL A 218 -4.67 36.66 8.22
C VAL A 218 -4.86 35.15 8.28
N PRO A 219 -4.38 34.45 9.33
CA PRO A 219 -4.65 33.04 9.52
C PRO A 219 -6.11 32.83 9.96
N VAL A 220 -6.79 31.86 9.34
CA VAL A 220 -8.19 31.53 9.58
C VAL A 220 -8.34 30.02 9.74
N GLY A 221 -9.08 29.58 10.76
CA GLY A 221 -9.48 28.18 10.93
C GLY A 221 -10.86 27.94 10.33
N LEU A 222 -10.96 27.01 9.37
CA LEU A 222 -12.22 26.56 8.78
C LEU A 222 -12.53 25.12 9.22
N LEU A 223 -13.78 24.81 9.56
CA LEU A 223 -14.16 23.41 9.75
C LEU A 223 -14.18 22.70 8.40
N ARG A 224 -13.64 21.48 8.32
CA ARG A 224 -13.56 20.70 7.08
C ARG A 224 -14.93 20.54 6.39
N ARG A 225 -16.02 20.39 7.15
CA ARG A 225 -17.40 20.32 6.63
C ARG A 225 -17.90 21.63 5.96
N ASN A 226 -17.26 22.76 6.25
CA ASN A 226 -17.62 24.09 5.77
C ASN A 226 -16.62 24.64 4.73
N ALA A 227 -15.56 23.89 4.44
CA ALA A 227 -14.61 24.23 3.39
C ALA A 227 -14.97 23.44 2.12
N PRO A 228 -14.91 24.05 0.92
CA PRO A 228 -15.05 23.31 -0.32
C PRO A 228 -14.01 22.19 -0.38
N ALA A 229 -14.39 21.02 -0.92
CA ALA A 229 -13.49 19.87 -1.02
C ALA A 229 -12.23 20.12 -1.86
N ALA A 230 -12.21 21.21 -2.66
CA ALA A 230 -11.15 21.56 -3.60
C ALA A 230 -10.48 22.91 -3.31
N LEU A 231 -10.47 23.38 -2.05
CA LEU A 231 -9.79 24.64 -1.72
C LEU A 231 -8.26 24.50 -1.91
N ALA A 232 -7.69 25.26 -2.83
CA ALA A 232 -6.26 25.30 -3.12
C ALA A 232 -5.66 26.69 -2.88
N PRO A 233 -4.36 26.79 -2.57
CA PRO A 233 -3.65 28.06 -2.66
C PRO A 233 -3.86 28.70 -4.03
N GLY A 234 -4.17 30.00 -4.05
CA GLY A 234 -4.44 30.79 -5.26
C GLY A 234 -5.93 30.99 -5.55
N ASP A 235 -6.80 30.24 -4.88
CA ASP A 235 -8.25 30.38 -5.07
C ASP A 235 -8.78 31.71 -4.51
N LEU A 236 -9.71 32.31 -5.25
CA LEU A 236 -10.51 33.43 -4.76
C LEU A 236 -11.74 32.90 -4.03
N VAL A 237 -11.89 33.30 -2.77
CA VAL A 237 -12.94 32.81 -1.88
C VAL A 237 -13.72 33.98 -1.28
N ARG A 238 -15.03 33.81 -1.16
CA ARG A 238 -15.86 34.69 -0.32
C ARG A 238 -16.12 33.97 0.99
N LEU A 239 -15.81 34.62 2.11
CA LEU A 239 -16.19 34.09 3.41
C LEU A 239 -17.55 34.63 3.83
N TYR A 240 -18.32 33.72 4.39
CA TYR A 240 -19.62 33.98 5.00
C TYR A 240 -19.53 33.68 6.49
N HIS A 241 -20.20 34.49 7.29
CA HIS A 241 -20.43 34.18 8.69
C HIS A 241 -21.78 33.51 8.85
N ARG A 242 -21.79 32.26 9.32
CA ARG A 242 -23.02 31.48 9.54
C ARG A 242 -23.63 31.88 10.88
N THR A 243 -24.72 32.64 10.83
CA THR A 243 -25.67 32.78 11.95
C THR A 243 -26.80 31.78 11.79
N ALA A 244 -27.61 31.55 12.85
CA ALA A 244 -28.61 30.47 12.89
C ALA A 244 -29.57 30.46 11.68
N ASP A 245 -29.86 31.62 11.08
CA ASP A 245 -30.89 31.72 10.03
C ASP A 245 -30.44 32.39 8.71
N VAL A 246 -29.27 33.05 8.62
CA VAL A 246 -28.81 33.71 7.37
C VAL A 246 -27.28 33.66 7.21
N ALA A 247 -26.81 33.36 6.00
CA ALA A 247 -25.41 33.51 5.60
C ALA A 247 -25.18 34.93 5.05
N ALA A 248 -24.47 35.77 5.81
CA ALA A 248 -24.09 37.11 5.36
C ALA A 248 -22.63 37.10 4.88
N PRO A 249 -22.33 37.65 3.68
CA PRO A 249 -20.96 37.80 3.22
C PRO A 249 -20.21 38.74 4.17
N LEU A 250 -18.96 38.39 4.46
CA LEU A 250 -18.10 39.25 5.29
C LEU A 250 -17.61 40.46 4.50
N ALA A 251 -17.33 40.33 3.20
CA ALA A 251 -16.96 41.45 2.35
C ALA A 251 -17.56 41.30 0.94
N ALA A 252 -17.67 42.42 0.21
CA ALA A 252 -18.13 42.43 -1.18
C ALA A 252 -17.08 41.84 -2.16
N GLU A 253 -15.80 42.01 -1.85
CA GLU A 253 -14.68 41.50 -2.66
C GLU A 253 -14.26 40.08 -2.26
N GLY A 254 -13.79 39.31 -3.23
CA GLY A 254 -13.16 38.01 -2.99
C GLY A 254 -11.82 38.15 -2.25
N TRP A 255 -11.56 37.23 -1.32
CA TRP A 255 -10.31 37.07 -0.58
C TRP A 255 -9.43 36.02 -1.27
N LEU A 256 -8.11 36.13 -1.19
CA LEU A 256 -7.20 35.16 -1.82
C LEU A 256 -6.74 34.13 -0.80
N VAL A 257 -6.82 32.84 -1.14
CA VAL A 257 -6.25 31.76 -0.33
C VAL A 257 -4.74 31.73 -0.55
N ALA A 258 -3.96 32.11 0.47
CA ALA A 258 -2.50 32.14 0.39
C ALA A 258 -1.86 30.79 0.72
N ALA A 259 -2.45 30.02 1.64
CA ALA A 259 -2.04 28.66 1.96
C ALA A 259 -3.19 27.85 2.55
N VAL A 260 -3.11 26.53 2.38
CA VAL A 260 -3.97 25.55 3.04
C VAL A 260 -3.05 24.55 3.71
N ASP A 261 -2.92 24.64 5.03
CA ASP A 261 -2.19 23.62 5.79
C ASP A 261 -3.13 22.42 5.99
N GLY A 262 -2.60 21.21 5.86
CA GLY A 262 -3.37 19.96 6.02
C GLY A 262 -4.10 19.90 7.38
N PRO A 263 -5.14 19.05 7.52
CA PRO A 263 -5.90 18.98 8.76
C PRO A 263 -4.96 18.69 9.92
N ALA A 264 -4.78 19.67 10.81
CA ALA A 264 -4.15 19.43 12.09
C ALA A 264 -5.06 18.43 12.81
N VAL A 265 -4.57 17.21 13.01
CA VAL A 265 -5.26 16.19 13.80
C VAL A 265 -5.20 16.67 15.24
N ASP A 266 -6.16 17.48 15.62
CA ASP A 266 -6.41 17.78 17.02
C ASP A 266 -6.94 16.49 17.65
N ARG A 267 -6.09 15.83 18.44
CA ARG A 267 -6.37 14.54 19.09
C ARG A 267 -7.58 14.61 20.03
N SER A 268 -8.09 15.82 20.34
CA SER A 268 -9.27 16.05 21.16
C SER A 268 -10.60 16.10 20.37
N SER A 269 -10.56 16.18 19.03
CA SER A 269 -11.75 16.37 18.20
C SER A 269 -12.34 15.04 17.70
N SER A 270 -13.67 14.95 17.68
CA SER A 270 -14.42 13.78 17.19
C SER A 270 -13.99 13.40 15.76
N PRO A 271 -13.89 12.11 15.40
CA PRO A 271 -13.49 11.67 14.07
C PRO A 271 -14.45 12.25 13.00
N GLY A 272 -13.98 13.28 12.28
CA GLY A 272 -14.75 14.04 11.29
C GLY A 272 -14.70 15.56 11.43
N GLU A 273 -14.30 16.12 12.57
CA GLU A 273 -14.23 17.57 12.82
C GLU A 273 -12.82 18.17 12.65
N GLY A 274 -12.12 17.77 11.58
CA GLY A 274 -10.82 18.39 11.27
C GLY A 274 -10.95 19.90 11.04
N VAL A 275 -10.09 20.69 11.67
CA VAL A 275 -9.93 22.13 11.37
C VAL A 275 -8.90 22.27 10.25
N LEU A 276 -9.34 22.80 9.11
CA LEU A 276 -8.47 23.23 8.02
C LEU A 276 -7.90 24.61 8.38
N ARG A 277 -6.59 24.70 8.57
CA ARG A 277 -5.91 25.99 8.79
C ARG A 277 -5.57 26.59 7.43
N THR A 278 -6.07 27.78 7.16
CA THR A 278 -5.79 28.50 5.91
C THR A 278 -5.29 29.90 6.22
N THR A 279 -4.39 30.43 5.38
CA THR A 279 -3.98 31.84 5.44
C THR A 279 -4.66 32.58 4.31
N LEU A 280 -5.34 33.69 4.60
CA LEU A 280 -6.07 34.47 3.60
C LEU A 280 -5.43 35.85 3.44
N ALA A 281 -5.29 36.33 2.21
CA ALA A 281 -4.98 37.73 1.94
C ALA A 281 -6.29 38.52 1.92
N VAL A 282 -6.48 39.41 2.91
CA VAL A 282 -7.69 40.19 3.10
C VAL A 282 -7.38 41.69 3.08
N PRO A 283 -8.27 42.56 2.57
CA PRO A 283 -8.10 44.01 2.70
C PRO A 283 -7.90 44.41 4.17
N LEU A 284 -7.00 45.36 4.44
CA LEU A 284 -6.70 45.83 5.80
C LEU A 284 -7.96 46.29 6.54
N ALA A 285 -8.88 46.93 5.82
CA ALA A 285 -10.18 47.37 6.34
C ALA A 285 -11.09 46.20 6.81
N ALA A 286 -10.89 44.99 6.28
CA ALA A 286 -11.67 43.81 6.65
C ALA A 286 -11.12 43.08 7.90
N VAL A 287 -9.89 43.38 8.34
CA VAL A 287 -9.22 42.70 9.46
C VAL A 287 -10.01 42.83 10.78
N PRO A 288 -10.45 44.03 11.23
CA PRO A 288 -11.18 44.16 12.49
C PRO A 288 -12.47 43.34 12.53
N MET A 289 -13.18 43.27 11.40
CA MET A 289 -14.40 42.48 11.26
C MET A 289 -14.11 40.98 11.32
N LEU A 290 -13.02 40.52 10.69
CA LEU A 290 -12.61 39.12 10.69
C LEU A 290 -12.23 38.68 12.12
N VAL A 291 -11.49 39.52 12.85
CA VAL A 291 -11.14 39.30 14.26
C VAL A 291 -12.39 39.28 15.15
N ALA A 292 -13.34 40.20 14.94
CA ALA A 292 -14.57 40.22 15.72
C ALA A 292 -15.47 38.98 15.51
N ARG A 293 -15.33 38.29 14.37
CA ARG A 293 -16.21 37.19 13.95
C ARG A 293 -15.52 35.81 13.89
N SER A 294 -14.22 35.72 14.21
CA SER A 294 -13.41 34.50 14.19
C SER A 294 -13.62 33.57 15.40
N ARG A 295 -14.88 33.29 15.77
CA ARG A 295 -15.13 32.18 16.71
C ARG A 295 -14.97 30.85 15.96
N PRO A 296 -14.23 29.85 16.50
CA PRO A 296 -14.04 28.57 15.85
C PRO A 296 -15.40 27.94 15.51
N GLY A 297 -15.58 27.59 14.23
CA GLY A 297 -16.75 26.86 13.74
C GLY A 297 -17.87 27.66 13.05
N ARG A 298 -17.76 28.99 12.89
CA ARG A 298 -18.81 29.82 12.26
C ARG A 298 -18.48 30.40 10.87
N LEU A 299 -17.25 30.24 10.41
CA LEU A 299 -16.84 30.70 9.09
C LEU A 299 -17.10 29.61 8.03
N VAL A 300 -17.68 30.02 6.92
CA VAL A 300 -17.93 29.19 5.74
C VAL A 300 -17.24 29.83 4.55
N ALA A 301 -16.49 29.05 3.77
CA ALA A 301 -15.80 29.53 2.57
C ALA A 301 -16.54 29.05 1.32
N VAL A 302 -16.76 29.96 0.37
CA VAL A 302 -17.33 29.62 -0.94
C VAL A 302 -16.36 30.07 -2.02
N LEU A 303 -16.03 29.17 -2.95
CA LEU A 303 -15.21 29.44 -4.12
C LEU A 303 -15.93 30.42 -5.04
N HIS A 304 -15.24 31.49 -5.41
CA HIS A 304 -15.69 32.39 -6.46
C HIS A 304 -14.97 32.02 -7.75
N ARG A 305 -15.67 31.37 -8.69
CA ARG A 305 -15.13 31.13 -10.02
C ARG A 305 -15.30 32.42 -10.81
N PRO A 306 -14.23 33.14 -11.21
CA PRO A 306 -14.38 34.31 -12.05
C PRO A 306 -15.08 33.88 -13.35
N GLU A 307 -16.14 34.59 -13.74
CA GLU A 307 -16.69 34.46 -15.09
C GLU A 307 -15.58 34.87 -16.07
N VAL A 308 -15.03 33.89 -16.78
CA VAL A 308 -14.14 34.16 -17.90
C VAL A 308 -15.02 34.80 -18.96
N ALA A 309 -14.88 36.11 -19.17
CA ALA A 309 -15.49 36.78 -20.30
C ALA A 309 -14.96 36.12 -21.57
N THR A 310 -15.81 35.36 -22.26
CA THR A 310 -15.51 34.84 -23.58
C THR A 310 -15.30 36.06 -24.49
N PRO A 311 -14.12 36.21 -25.14
CA PRO A 311 -13.95 37.29 -26.09
C PRO A 311 -14.95 37.09 -27.24
N VAL A 312 -15.79 38.10 -27.44
CA VAL A 312 -16.69 38.23 -28.59
C VAL A 312 -15.81 38.29 -29.84
N ALA A 313 -15.86 37.22 -30.63
CA ALA A 313 -15.28 37.18 -31.96
C ALA A 313 -16.22 37.92 -32.91
N ASP A 314 -15.88 39.17 -33.24
CA ASP A 314 -16.39 39.82 -34.45
C ASP A 314 -15.32 40.75 -35.03
N ALA A 315 -15.27 40.73 -36.37
CA ALA A 315 -14.57 41.63 -37.28
C ALA A 315 -13.05 41.47 -37.46
N ILE A 316 -12.64 40.51 -38.31
CA ILE A 316 -11.77 40.82 -39.46
C ILE A 316 -12.33 40.09 -40.69
N GLY A 317 -13.00 40.85 -41.55
CA GLY A 317 -13.23 40.47 -42.94
C GLY A 317 -11.97 40.75 -43.76
N GLY A 318 -11.58 39.79 -44.59
CA GLY A 318 -10.52 39.90 -45.57
C GLY A 318 -10.77 38.90 -46.70
N ASP A 319 -10.85 39.41 -47.91
CA ASP A 319 -11.19 38.79 -49.21
C ASP A 319 -10.25 37.63 -49.61
N PRO A 320 -10.69 36.62 -50.42
CA PRO A 320 -9.82 35.56 -50.91
C PRO A 320 -9.36 35.83 -52.35
N ALA A 321 -8.05 36.02 -52.55
CA ALA A 321 -7.40 35.82 -53.84
C ALA A 321 -5.91 35.47 -53.65
N ASP A 322 -5.43 34.59 -54.53
CA ASP A 322 -4.04 34.21 -54.81
C ASP A 322 -3.38 33.07 -53.98
N GLU A 323 -3.73 31.84 -54.38
CA GLU A 323 -2.87 30.83 -55.02
C GLU A 323 -1.33 30.99 -54.88
N ALA A 324 -0.68 30.06 -54.15
CA ALA A 324 0.66 29.51 -54.46
C ALA A 324 0.95 28.23 -53.64
N ASP A 325 1.56 27.25 -54.31
CA ASP A 325 1.89 25.89 -53.89
C ASP A 325 2.65 25.73 -52.56
N ASP A 326 2.24 24.75 -51.73
CA ASP A 326 3.01 24.20 -50.61
C ASP A 326 3.08 22.66 -50.74
N PRO A 327 4.27 22.03 -50.67
CA PRO A 327 4.41 20.60 -50.87
C PRO A 327 4.00 19.81 -49.63
N THR A 328 3.18 18.80 -49.88
CA THR A 328 2.76 17.70 -49.00
C THR A 328 3.73 17.37 -47.84
N THR A 329 3.39 17.83 -46.63
CA THR A 329 3.77 17.16 -45.37
C THR A 329 2.76 16.06 -45.06
N GLU A 330 3.11 14.80 -45.40
CA GLU A 330 2.44 13.64 -44.81
C GLU A 330 2.83 13.56 -43.33
N SER A 331 1.86 13.78 -42.44
CA SER A 331 2.00 13.45 -41.02
C SER A 331 1.94 11.92 -40.86
N PRO A 332 2.95 11.26 -40.25
CA PRO A 332 2.91 9.83 -40.00
C PRO A 332 2.04 9.55 -38.77
N THR A 333 0.72 9.58 -38.94
CA THR A 333 -0.22 9.07 -37.94
C THR A 333 -0.36 7.55 -38.09
N GLY A 334 0.38 6.77 -37.30
CA GLY A 334 0.14 5.32 -37.20
C GLY A 334 1.32 4.40 -36.90
N ALA A 335 2.44 4.88 -36.36
CA ALA A 335 3.53 3.97 -35.96
C ALA A 335 3.14 3.18 -34.71
N THR A 336 2.74 1.92 -34.87
CA THR A 336 2.64 0.95 -33.78
C THR A 336 4.01 0.64 -33.22
N PHE A 337 4.15 0.76 -31.90
CA PHE A 337 5.37 0.41 -31.16
C PHE A 337 5.78 -1.05 -31.44
N ASP A 338 6.94 -1.26 -32.06
CA ASP A 338 7.55 -2.57 -32.24
C ASP A 338 8.74 -2.73 -31.27
N PRO A 339 8.59 -3.55 -30.20
CA PRO A 339 9.67 -3.82 -29.23
C PRO A 339 10.95 -4.39 -29.88
N ARG A 340 10.84 -5.04 -31.05
CA ARG A 340 12.01 -5.62 -31.75
C ARG A 340 12.84 -4.57 -32.46
N ALA A 341 12.21 -3.51 -32.99
CA ALA A 341 12.91 -2.40 -33.62
C ALA A 341 13.87 -1.67 -32.66
N TRP A 342 13.59 -1.72 -31.35
CA TRP A 342 14.51 -1.24 -30.32
C TRP A 342 15.70 -2.15 -30.06
N ALA A 343 15.53 -3.47 -30.16
CA ALA A 343 16.63 -4.42 -30.02
C ALA A 343 17.64 -4.32 -31.19
N ASP A 344 17.17 -3.95 -32.38
CA ASP A 344 17.99 -3.81 -33.59
C ASP A 344 18.75 -2.47 -33.71
N GLY A 345 18.69 -1.61 -32.68
CA GLY A 345 19.47 -0.36 -32.62
C GLY A 345 18.82 0.86 -33.26
N ASP A 346 17.55 0.79 -33.70
CA ASP A 346 16.81 1.92 -34.29
C ASP A 346 16.22 2.87 -33.22
N VAL A 347 16.66 2.74 -31.96
CA VAL A 347 16.30 3.59 -30.81
C VAL A 347 16.45 5.08 -31.15
N ALA A 348 17.51 5.43 -31.90
CA ALA A 348 17.75 6.81 -32.34
C ALA A 348 16.62 7.35 -33.21
N ARG A 349 16.04 6.53 -34.08
CA ARG A 349 14.96 6.92 -35.00
C ARG A 349 13.64 7.08 -34.27
N VAL A 350 13.35 6.18 -33.33
CA VAL A 350 12.15 6.22 -32.48
C VAL A 350 12.18 7.44 -31.56
N VAL A 351 13.29 7.68 -30.87
CA VAL A 351 13.46 8.82 -29.94
C VAL A 351 13.50 10.16 -30.71
N ALA A 352 14.13 10.21 -31.88
CA ALA A 352 14.19 11.43 -32.69
C ALA A 352 12.86 11.79 -33.39
N GLY A 353 12.05 10.80 -33.76
CA GLY A 353 10.81 11.01 -34.52
C GLY A 353 9.63 11.51 -33.69
N THR A 354 9.73 11.55 -32.36
CA THR A 354 8.60 11.88 -31.47
C THR A 354 8.99 12.79 -30.29
N PRO A 355 9.47 14.02 -30.54
CA PRO A 355 9.69 15.00 -29.48
C PRO A 355 8.39 15.25 -28.69
N GLY A 356 8.46 15.17 -27.35
CA GLY A 356 7.30 15.37 -26.46
C GLY A 356 6.48 14.12 -26.14
N ARG A 357 6.89 12.92 -26.58
CA ARG A 357 6.26 11.64 -26.23
C ARG A 357 7.12 10.74 -25.32
N GLY A 358 8.03 11.35 -24.55
CA GLY A 358 8.91 10.64 -23.62
C GLY A 358 8.13 9.69 -22.71
N ASP A 359 7.01 10.16 -22.15
CA ASP A 359 6.14 9.38 -21.28
C ASP A 359 5.50 8.17 -21.99
N GLU A 360 5.05 8.32 -23.24
CA GLU A 360 4.44 7.21 -24.01
C GLU A 360 5.48 6.14 -24.36
N LEU A 361 6.69 6.57 -24.76
CA LEU A 361 7.80 5.66 -25.05
C LEU A 361 8.32 4.99 -23.78
N ALA A 362 8.39 5.72 -22.67
CA ALA A 362 8.72 5.15 -21.36
C ALA A 362 7.69 4.12 -20.94
N ALA A 363 6.40 4.45 -21.04
CA ALA A 363 5.32 3.53 -20.72
C ALA A 363 5.35 2.29 -21.63
N ALA A 364 5.62 2.43 -22.92
CA ALA A 364 5.73 1.31 -23.86
C ALA A 364 6.98 0.45 -23.59
N TRP A 365 8.10 1.07 -23.25
CA TRP A 365 9.32 0.38 -22.82
C TRP A 365 9.10 -0.42 -21.57
N LEU A 366 8.60 0.24 -20.53
CA LEU A 366 8.31 -0.37 -19.24
C LEU A 366 7.28 -1.48 -19.45
N ALA A 367 6.22 -1.25 -20.22
CA ALA A 367 5.27 -2.31 -20.58
C ALA A 367 5.95 -3.51 -21.28
N SER A 368 6.96 -3.28 -22.12
CA SER A 368 7.73 -4.36 -22.76
C SER A 368 8.68 -5.08 -21.79
N LEU A 369 9.32 -4.35 -20.86
CA LEU A 369 10.14 -4.90 -19.79
C LEU A 369 9.32 -5.77 -18.83
N TRP A 370 8.03 -5.43 -18.69
CA TRP A 370 7.12 -6.00 -17.70
C TRP A 370 5.98 -6.83 -18.31
N ALA A 371 6.03 -7.12 -19.61
CA ALA A 371 5.00 -7.92 -20.28
C ALA A 371 4.91 -9.33 -19.69
N ASP A 372 6.06 -9.86 -19.24
CA ASP A 372 6.12 -11.04 -18.39
C ASP A 372 6.24 -10.62 -16.92
N GLU A 373 5.57 -11.35 -16.01
CA GLU A 373 5.60 -11.12 -14.56
C GLU A 373 7.02 -11.13 -13.95
N ARG A 374 8.05 -11.48 -14.73
CA ARG A 374 9.44 -11.58 -14.30
C ARG A 374 10.35 -10.86 -15.30
N PRO A 375 11.14 -9.85 -14.85
CA PRO A 375 12.19 -9.32 -15.68
C PRO A 375 13.16 -10.45 -16.02
N ASP A 376 13.37 -10.63 -17.32
CA ASP A 376 14.27 -11.64 -17.86
C ASP A 376 15.58 -11.00 -18.32
N ALA A 377 16.42 -11.79 -18.97
CA ALA A 377 17.69 -11.29 -19.51
C ALA A 377 17.48 -10.26 -20.64
N VAL A 378 16.30 -10.22 -21.26
CA VAL A 378 15.98 -9.26 -22.32
C VAL A 378 15.83 -7.86 -21.72
N ALA A 379 15.16 -7.75 -20.57
CA ALA A 379 15.03 -6.48 -19.86
C ALA A 379 16.40 -5.85 -19.51
N GLU A 380 17.30 -6.67 -18.97
CA GLU A 380 18.68 -6.25 -18.67
C GLU A 380 19.44 -5.82 -19.94
N GLN A 381 19.31 -6.59 -21.03
CA GLN A 381 19.95 -6.27 -22.31
C GLN A 381 19.43 -4.96 -22.91
N GLN A 382 18.12 -4.71 -22.84
CA GLN A 382 17.50 -3.48 -23.34
C GLN A 382 17.97 -2.26 -22.53
N ALA A 383 18.01 -2.36 -21.19
CA ALA A 383 18.51 -1.28 -20.35
C ALA A 383 19.99 -0.97 -20.59
N ARG A 384 20.83 -1.99 -20.79
CA ARG A 384 22.23 -1.80 -21.20
C ARG A 384 22.35 -1.10 -22.56
N ALA A 385 21.55 -1.51 -23.54
CA ALA A 385 21.53 -0.87 -24.85
C ALA A 385 21.12 0.62 -24.77
N LEU A 386 20.16 0.94 -23.90
CA LEU A 386 19.71 2.31 -23.64
C LEU A 386 20.79 3.14 -22.95
N ALA A 387 21.44 2.59 -21.91
CA ALA A 387 22.57 3.22 -21.22
C ALA A 387 23.76 3.48 -22.18
N ASP A 388 24.08 2.53 -23.05
CA ASP A 388 25.10 2.70 -24.08
C ASP A 388 24.73 3.80 -25.09
N HIS A 389 23.44 3.90 -25.46
CA HIS A 389 22.96 4.97 -26.33
C HIS A 389 23.08 6.34 -25.65
N ALA A 390 22.72 6.43 -24.37
CA ALA A 390 22.92 7.62 -23.55
C ALA A 390 24.40 8.04 -23.49
N ALA A 391 25.30 7.08 -23.31
CA ALA A 391 26.74 7.32 -23.30
C ALA A 391 27.28 7.81 -24.65
N ARG A 392 26.79 7.27 -25.77
CA ARG A 392 27.14 7.77 -27.11
C ARG A 392 26.63 9.20 -27.33
N THR A 393 25.39 9.50 -26.96
CA THR A 393 24.81 10.85 -27.05
C THR A 393 25.59 11.84 -26.21
N ALA A 394 25.94 11.47 -24.98
CA ALA A 394 26.81 12.23 -24.08
C ALA A 394 28.18 12.53 -24.69
N ALA A 395 28.83 11.51 -25.28
CA ALA A 395 30.13 11.67 -25.93
C ALA A 395 30.07 12.59 -27.16
N LEU A 396 29.02 12.47 -27.98
CA LEU A 396 28.82 13.33 -29.16
C LEU A 396 28.59 14.79 -28.77
N LEU A 397 27.79 15.05 -27.73
CA LEU A 397 27.58 16.40 -27.19
C LEU A 397 28.86 17.03 -26.62
N ARG A 398 29.75 16.21 -26.03
CA ARG A 398 31.08 16.65 -25.55
C ARG A 398 32.09 16.91 -26.68
N SER A 399 31.82 16.45 -27.91
CA SER A 399 32.75 16.62 -29.03
C SER A 399 32.88 18.10 -29.44
N LYS A 400 34.08 18.51 -29.92
CA LYS A 400 34.41 19.94 -30.07
C LYS A 400 33.61 20.71 -31.14
N ARG A 401 32.93 20.06 -32.09
CA ARG A 401 32.28 20.73 -33.24
C ARG A 401 31.07 19.98 -33.83
N PRO A 402 29.97 19.75 -33.08
CA PRO A 402 28.71 19.39 -33.73
C PRO A 402 28.22 20.56 -34.59
N SER A 403 27.63 20.27 -35.75
CA SER A 403 26.92 21.30 -36.52
C SER A 403 25.74 21.85 -35.70
N ALA A 404 25.25 23.05 -36.01
CA ALA A 404 24.13 23.65 -35.27
C ALA A 404 22.88 22.75 -35.28
N ALA A 405 22.56 22.15 -36.43
CA ALA A 405 21.46 21.20 -36.58
C ALA A 405 21.69 19.92 -35.74
N GLN A 406 22.92 19.38 -35.74
CA GLN A 406 23.28 18.22 -34.92
C GLN A 406 23.15 18.53 -33.43
N ARG A 407 23.54 19.73 -32.98
CA ARG A 407 23.43 20.11 -31.57
C ARG A 407 21.98 20.18 -31.11
N VAL A 408 21.08 20.79 -31.90
CA VAL A 408 19.65 20.84 -31.58
C VAL A 408 19.09 19.43 -31.49
N HIS A 409 19.39 18.57 -32.47
CA HIS A 409 18.96 17.17 -32.47
C HIS A 409 19.47 16.40 -31.25
N LEU A 410 20.76 16.53 -30.90
CA LEU A 410 21.35 15.85 -29.75
C LEU A 410 20.78 16.34 -28.41
N GLU A 411 20.45 17.63 -28.26
CA GLU A 411 19.79 18.15 -27.05
C GLU A 411 18.33 17.68 -26.95
N THR A 412 17.61 17.57 -28.08
CA THR A 412 16.28 16.95 -28.10
C THR A 412 16.35 15.49 -27.67
N CYS A 413 17.28 14.72 -28.24
CA CYS A 413 17.50 13.32 -27.85
C CYS A 413 17.90 13.21 -26.37
N ARG A 414 18.79 14.08 -25.88
CA ARG A 414 19.19 14.12 -24.47
C ARG A 414 18.01 14.38 -23.55
N THR A 415 17.17 15.36 -23.86
CA THR A 415 15.99 15.69 -23.05
C THR A 415 15.01 14.52 -23.01
N ALA A 416 14.72 13.93 -24.18
CA ALA A 416 13.85 12.75 -24.27
C ALA A 416 14.40 11.54 -23.49
N LEU A 417 15.73 11.33 -23.51
CA LEU A 417 16.37 10.27 -22.72
C LEU A 417 16.33 10.55 -21.21
N ILE A 418 16.50 11.81 -20.79
CA ILE A 418 16.38 12.19 -19.37
C ILE A 418 14.96 11.89 -18.87
N ASP A 419 13.94 12.32 -19.61
CA ASP A 419 12.54 12.09 -19.24
C ASP A 419 12.23 10.57 -19.18
N LEU A 420 12.73 9.82 -20.17
CA LEU A 420 12.62 8.36 -20.21
C LEU A 420 13.29 7.68 -19.00
N PHE A 421 14.52 8.05 -18.66
CA PHE A 421 15.25 7.46 -17.53
C PHE A 421 14.60 7.83 -16.20
N ALA A 422 14.16 9.07 -16.00
CA ALA A 422 13.48 9.48 -14.78
C ALA A 422 12.18 8.71 -14.57
N ALA A 423 11.35 8.57 -15.61
CA ALA A 423 10.12 7.76 -15.54
C ALA A 423 10.41 6.28 -15.27
N ALA A 424 11.50 5.75 -15.84
CA ALA A 424 11.92 4.37 -15.62
C ALA A 424 12.49 4.12 -14.22
N GLU A 425 13.21 5.08 -13.65
CA GLU A 425 13.76 5.01 -12.30
C GLU A 425 12.63 4.83 -11.27
N ASP A 426 11.62 5.70 -11.30
CA ASP A 426 10.46 5.64 -10.40
C ASP A 426 9.76 4.27 -10.45
N GLU A 427 9.53 3.73 -11.64
CA GLU A 427 8.87 2.42 -11.83
C GLU A 427 9.77 1.26 -11.37
N VAL A 428 11.07 1.31 -11.66
CA VAL A 428 12.02 0.27 -11.23
C VAL A 428 12.17 0.27 -9.70
N VAL A 429 12.28 1.44 -9.08
CA VAL A 429 12.33 1.60 -7.61
C VAL A 429 11.05 1.02 -6.99
N TYR A 430 9.89 1.40 -7.51
CA TYR A 430 8.61 0.86 -7.04
C TYR A 430 8.57 -0.68 -7.15
N ARG A 431 8.96 -1.26 -8.29
CA ARG A 431 8.94 -2.72 -8.48
C ARG A 431 9.97 -3.44 -7.64
N ARG A 432 11.16 -2.88 -7.46
CA ARG A 432 12.18 -3.39 -6.54
C ARG A 432 11.62 -3.48 -5.13
N ASP A 433 10.94 -2.43 -4.68
CA ASP A 433 10.34 -2.39 -3.35
C ASP A 433 9.19 -3.40 -3.21
N GLN A 434 8.34 -3.55 -4.24
CA GLN A 434 7.31 -4.61 -4.26
C GLN A 434 7.93 -6.03 -4.27
N ALA A 435 8.99 -6.25 -5.05
CA ALA A 435 9.68 -7.53 -5.11
C ALA A 435 10.30 -7.88 -3.75
N ARG A 436 11.02 -6.93 -3.14
CA ARG A 436 11.58 -7.06 -1.78
C ARG A 436 10.50 -7.33 -0.75
N LYS A 437 9.42 -6.55 -0.78
CA LYS A 437 8.27 -6.73 0.11
C LYS A 437 7.66 -8.12 -0.03
N SER A 438 7.39 -8.56 -1.27
CA SER A 438 6.81 -9.88 -1.55
C SER A 438 7.71 -11.02 -1.06
N LEU A 439 9.03 -10.89 -1.24
CA LEU A 439 10.02 -11.86 -0.80
C LEU A 439 10.06 -11.95 0.74
N ARG A 440 10.11 -10.81 1.43
CA ARG A 440 10.08 -10.73 2.91
C ARG A 440 8.74 -11.15 3.53
N LEU A 441 7.64 -11.03 2.79
CA LEU A 441 6.33 -11.50 3.24
C LEU A 441 6.17 -13.01 3.09
N SER A 442 6.77 -13.60 2.05
CA SER A 442 6.47 -14.98 1.64
C SER A 442 7.55 -15.99 2.00
N TYR A 443 8.79 -15.54 2.22
CA TYR A 443 9.93 -16.41 2.47
C TYR A 443 10.71 -15.98 3.72
N PRO A 444 11.24 -16.95 4.48
CA PRO A 444 12.17 -16.67 5.56
C PRO A 444 13.51 -16.17 5.01
N SER A 445 14.23 -15.42 5.83
CA SER A 445 15.50 -14.79 5.46
C SER A 445 16.60 -15.82 5.13
N GLY A 446 16.60 -16.94 5.86
CA GLY A 446 17.56 -18.03 5.71
C GLY A 446 17.06 -19.22 4.88
N PRO A 447 17.90 -19.82 3.99
CA PRO A 447 17.52 -20.99 3.20
C PRO A 447 17.34 -22.26 4.05
N ALA A 448 17.84 -22.28 5.29
CA ALA A 448 17.65 -23.37 6.24
C ALA A 448 16.24 -23.37 6.87
N ALA A 449 15.63 -22.19 6.97
CA ALA A 449 14.28 -22.02 7.50
C ALA A 449 13.19 -22.27 6.46
N LEU A 450 13.53 -22.63 5.21
CA LEU A 450 12.51 -22.93 4.19
C LEU A 450 11.65 -24.13 4.58
N ALA A 451 10.34 -23.95 4.53
CA ALA A 451 9.32 -24.99 4.69
C ALA A 451 8.92 -25.58 3.32
N PRO A 452 8.44 -26.84 3.27
CA PRO A 452 7.94 -27.45 2.04
C PRO A 452 6.67 -26.77 1.48
N THR A 453 5.86 -26.15 2.33
CA THR A 453 4.57 -25.54 1.99
C THR A 453 4.67 -24.01 1.84
N THR A 454 3.78 -23.39 1.05
CA THR A 454 3.74 -21.91 0.98
C THR A 454 3.32 -21.31 2.32
N VAL A 455 2.31 -21.89 2.97
CA VAL A 455 1.80 -21.45 4.29
C VAL A 455 2.91 -21.46 5.34
N GLY A 456 3.69 -22.55 5.42
CA GLY A 456 4.82 -22.64 6.34
C GLY A 456 5.90 -21.60 6.04
N ASN A 457 6.20 -21.31 4.76
CA ASN A 457 7.18 -20.27 4.42
C ASN A 457 6.70 -18.87 4.82
N VAL A 458 5.41 -18.55 4.64
CA VAL A 458 4.81 -17.27 5.06
C VAL A 458 4.89 -17.10 6.58
N LEU A 459 4.53 -18.13 7.35
CA LEU A 459 4.57 -18.07 8.81
C LEU A 459 6.02 -17.97 9.33
N ARG A 460 6.95 -18.74 8.75
CA ARG A 460 8.38 -18.61 9.06
C ARG A 460 8.99 -17.28 8.60
N ALA A 461 8.41 -16.62 7.61
CA ALA A 461 8.82 -15.27 7.22
C ALA A 461 8.45 -14.23 8.29
N VAL A 462 7.35 -14.43 9.03
CA VAL A 462 7.02 -13.58 10.19
C VAL A 462 7.98 -13.84 11.34
N GLU A 463 8.30 -15.11 11.63
CA GLU A 463 9.31 -15.48 12.63
C GLU A 463 10.66 -14.85 12.29
N SER A 464 11.13 -15.01 11.05
CA SER A 464 12.38 -14.39 10.57
C SER A 464 12.33 -12.87 10.65
N TYR A 465 11.19 -12.24 10.34
CA TYR A 465 11.02 -10.80 10.48
C TYR A 465 11.17 -10.33 11.94
N CYS A 466 10.55 -11.04 12.89
CA CYS A 466 10.63 -10.69 14.31
C CYS A 466 12.04 -10.90 14.87
N ASP A 467 12.71 -11.97 14.45
CA ASP A 467 14.10 -12.25 14.85
C ASP A 467 15.10 -11.27 14.20
N ASP A 468 15.01 -11.03 12.90
CA ASP A 468 15.93 -10.13 12.18
C ASP A 468 15.78 -8.67 12.62
N LEU A 469 14.53 -8.21 12.86
CA LEU A 469 14.27 -6.80 13.15
C LEU A 469 14.41 -6.48 14.65
N TYR A 470 13.96 -7.40 15.51
CA TYR A 470 13.88 -7.16 16.94
C TYR A 470 14.60 -8.21 17.79
N GLY A 471 15.17 -9.27 17.23
CA GLY A 471 15.74 -10.37 18.03
C GLY A 471 14.69 -11.11 18.87
N ILE A 472 13.42 -11.07 18.45
CA ILE A 472 12.29 -11.68 19.16
C ILE A 472 12.10 -13.12 18.66
N ASP A 473 12.28 -14.09 19.55
CA ASP A 473 11.77 -15.44 19.35
C ASP A 473 10.25 -15.45 19.52
N LEU A 474 9.55 -15.56 18.40
CA LEU A 474 8.10 -15.46 18.35
C LEU A 474 7.40 -16.61 19.09
N ASP A 475 7.98 -17.82 19.11
CA ASP A 475 7.36 -18.99 19.76
C ASP A 475 7.28 -18.79 21.28
N VAL A 476 8.32 -18.21 21.86
CA VAL A 476 8.38 -17.89 23.30
C VAL A 476 7.59 -16.62 23.62
N THR A 477 7.60 -15.63 22.73
CA THR A 477 7.04 -14.31 22.99
C THR A 477 5.54 -14.23 22.74
N LEU A 478 5.01 -14.94 21.75
CA LEU A 478 3.61 -14.81 21.31
C LEU A 478 2.56 -15.08 22.42
N PRO A 479 2.69 -16.11 23.28
CA PRO A 479 1.73 -16.32 24.37
C PRO A 479 1.67 -15.13 25.35
N ARG A 480 2.82 -14.49 25.60
CA ARG A 480 2.95 -13.33 26.49
C ARG A 480 2.45 -12.06 25.83
N LEU A 481 2.77 -11.90 24.54
CA LEU A 481 2.25 -10.81 23.72
C LEU A 481 0.71 -10.81 23.72
N ARG A 482 0.07 -11.99 23.54
CA ARG A 482 -1.39 -12.14 23.58
C ARG A 482 -2.03 -11.65 24.88
N ALA A 483 -1.31 -11.68 26.01
CA ALA A 483 -1.81 -11.17 27.29
C ALA A 483 -1.79 -9.64 27.38
N VAL A 484 -0.98 -8.95 26.56
CA VAL A 484 -0.87 -7.48 26.55
C VAL A 484 -1.47 -6.80 25.33
N LEU A 485 -1.86 -7.58 24.30
CA LEU A 485 -2.52 -7.03 23.12
C LEU A 485 -3.76 -6.24 23.52
N SER A 486 -3.94 -5.08 22.89
CA SER A 486 -5.22 -4.38 22.96
C SER A 486 -6.36 -5.28 22.48
N LYS A 487 -7.58 -5.07 23.02
CA LYS A 487 -8.76 -5.86 22.64
C LYS A 487 -9.00 -5.86 21.13
N ASP A 488 -8.77 -4.72 20.48
CA ASP A 488 -8.91 -4.56 19.03
C ASP A 488 -7.86 -5.36 18.25
N ALA A 489 -6.58 -5.31 18.68
CA ALA A 489 -5.52 -6.09 18.05
C ALA A 489 -5.74 -7.60 18.23
N LEU A 490 -6.18 -8.02 19.43
CA LEU A 490 -6.51 -9.42 19.71
C LEU A 490 -7.68 -9.90 18.86
N ALA A 491 -8.72 -9.08 18.67
CA ALA A 491 -9.86 -9.39 17.82
C ALA A 491 -9.44 -9.55 16.34
N ARG A 492 -8.66 -8.60 15.80
CA ARG A 492 -8.16 -8.67 14.42
C ARG A 492 -7.27 -9.89 14.18
N LEU A 493 -6.38 -10.20 15.12
CA LEU A 493 -5.52 -11.38 15.06
C LEU A 493 -6.37 -12.67 15.14
N GLY A 494 -7.36 -12.70 16.03
CA GLY A 494 -8.30 -13.81 16.17
C GLY A 494 -9.14 -14.05 14.92
N ASP A 495 -9.66 -13.00 14.28
CA ASP A 495 -10.40 -13.08 13.02
C ASP A 495 -9.53 -13.65 11.87
N ALA A 496 -8.27 -13.20 11.78
CA ALA A 496 -7.35 -13.70 10.78
C ALA A 496 -6.97 -15.18 11.03
N GLU A 497 -6.78 -15.57 12.30
CA GLU A 497 -6.55 -16.95 12.70
C GLU A 497 -7.78 -17.84 12.40
N GLU A 498 -8.99 -17.36 12.66
CA GLU A 498 -10.23 -18.08 12.37
C GLU A 498 -10.40 -18.33 10.86
N ARG A 499 -10.07 -17.33 10.03
CA ARG A 499 -10.09 -17.49 8.55
C ARG A 499 -9.09 -18.54 8.08
N LEU A 500 -7.86 -18.52 8.61
CA LEU A 500 -6.85 -19.53 8.29
C LEU A 500 -7.36 -20.93 8.67
N ARG A 501 -7.83 -21.09 9.91
CA ARG A 501 -8.39 -22.37 10.41
C ARG A 501 -9.57 -22.84 9.56
N LEU A 502 -10.50 -21.96 9.19
CA LEU A 502 -11.65 -22.31 8.35
C LEU A 502 -11.22 -22.94 7.03
N LEU A 503 -10.18 -22.40 6.39
CA LEU A 503 -9.66 -22.91 5.14
C LEU A 503 -8.87 -24.22 5.32
N GLU A 504 -8.13 -24.38 6.43
CA GLU A 504 -7.51 -25.67 6.79
C GLU A 504 -8.58 -26.77 6.91
N TRP A 505 -9.68 -26.48 7.59
CA TRP A 505 -10.81 -27.41 7.73
C TRP A 505 -11.56 -27.65 6.43
N SER A 506 -11.74 -26.62 5.61
CA SER A 506 -12.36 -26.75 4.28
C SER A 506 -11.55 -27.65 3.36
N TRP A 507 -10.22 -27.52 3.40
CA TRP A 507 -9.33 -28.42 2.67
C TRP A 507 -9.44 -29.86 3.16
N LEU A 508 -9.39 -30.08 4.48
CA LEU A 508 -9.50 -31.43 5.05
C LEU A 508 -10.86 -32.06 4.77
N ALA A 509 -11.94 -31.28 4.88
CA ALA A 509 -13.30 -31.73 4.58
C ALA A 509 -13.42 -32.13 3.11
N ALA A 510 -12.84 -31.35 2.18
CA ALA A 510 -12.82 -31.68 0.76
C ALA A 510 -12.07 -32.98 0.49
N VAL A 511 -10.85 -33.15 1.03
CA VAL A 511 -10.07 -34.39 0.89
C VAL A 511 -10.82 -35.59 1.47
N THR A 512 -11.41 -35.43 2.65
CA THR A 512 -12.18 -36.49 3.32
C THR A 512 -13.42 -36.86 2.50
N LEU A 513 -14.13 -35.89 1.94
CA LEU A 513 -15.29 -36.12 1.05
C LEU A 513 -14.88 -36.87 -0.21
N GLY A 514 -13.76 -36.50 -0.81
CA GLY A 514 -13.23 -37.18 -1.99
C GLY A 514 -12.85 -38.64 -1.72
N ILE A 515 -12.39 -38.98 -0.52
CA ILE A 515 -12.05 -40.36 -0.15
C ILE A 515 -13.32 -41.14 0.23
N VAL A 516 -14.08 -40.66 1.22
CA VAL A 516 -15.23 -41.36 1.79
C VAL A 516 -16.41 -41.37 0.82
N GLY A 517 -16.74 -40.22 0.22
CA GLY A 517 -17.85 -40.09 -0.72
C GLY A 517 -17.65 -40.95 -1.97
N SER A 518 -16.43 -40.99 -2.52
CA SER A 518 -16.12 -41.89 -3.63
C SER A 518 -16.17 -43.35 -3.21
N ALA A 519 -15.66 -43.73 -2.03
CA ALA A 519 -15.75 -45.12 -1.55
C ALA A 519 -17.22 -45.57 -1.38
N VAL A 520 -18.09 -44.73 -0.82
CA VAL A 520 -19.53 -45.01 -0.72
C VAL A 520 -20.17 -45.17 -2.09
N ALA A 521 -19.86 -44.29 -3.03
CA ALA A 521 -20.37 -44.37 -4.39
C ALA A 521 -19.86 -45.62 -5.14
N PHE A 522 -18.59 -46.01 -4.95
CA PHE A 522 -18.04 -47.26 -5.48
C PHE A 522 -18.74 -48.48 -4.90
N ALA A 523 -19.01 -48.50 -3.59
CA ALA A 523 -19.67 -49.62 -2.91
C ALA A 523 -21.11 -49.85 -3.39
N GLY A 524 -21.80 -48.80 -3.82
CA GLY A 524 -23.11 -48.92 -4.47
C GLY A 524 -23.06 -48.89 -6.00
N GLU A 525 -21.93 -49.28 -6.59
CA GLU A 525 -21.74 -49.47 -8.04
C GLU A 525 -21.97 -48.21 -8.90
N ALA A 526 -22.01 -47.03 -8.28
CA ALA A 526 -22.21 -45.74 -8.93
C ALA A 526 -20.87 -45.13 -9.37
N PHE A 527 -20.14 -45.82 -10.24
CA PHE A 527 -18.77 -45.47 -10.66
C PHE A 527 -18.64 -44.03 -11.20
N GLY A 528 -19.61 -43.56 -12.01
CA GLY A 528 -19.62 -42.20 -12.55
C GLY A 528 -19.74 -41.14 -11.46
N LEU A 529 -20.60 -41.37 -10.45
CA LEU A 529 -20.73 -40.49 -9.30
C LEU A 529 -19.44 -40.51 -8.45
N ALA A 530 -18.85 -41.70 -8.24
CA ALA A 530 -17.61 -41.83 -7.49
C ALA A 530 -16.46 -41.01 -8.11
N PHE A 531 -16.33 -41.06 -9.44
CA PHE A 531 -15.35 -40.27 -10.18
C PHE A 531 -15.64 -38.76 -10.12
N ALA A 532 -16.90 -38.36 -10.28
CA ALA A 532 -17.31 -36.95 -10.20
C ALA A 532 -17.06 -36.36 -8.80
N VAL A 533 -17.39 -37.09 -7.73
CA VAL A 533 -17.13 -36.67 -6.34
C VAL A 533 -15.63 -36.54 -6.10
N TRP A 534 -14.83 -37.50 -6.56
CA TRP A 534 -13.38 -37.46 -6.41
C TRP A 534 -12.77 -36.25 -7.12
N LEU A 535 -13.15 -36.01 -8.38
CA LEU A 535 -12.64 -34.90 -9.18
C LEU A 535 -13.06 -33.55 -8.59
N GLY A 536 -14.33 -33.42 -8.17
CA GLY A 536 -14.84 -32.21 -7.53
C GLY A 536 -14.12 -31.90 -6.21
N ALA A 537 -13.95 -32.92 -5.36
CA ALA A 537 -13.21 -32.81 -4.12
C ALA A 537 -11.74 -32.42 -4.35
N MET A 538 -11.08 -33.02 -5.35
CA MET A 538 -9.70 -32.71 -5.70
C MET A 538 -9.55 -31.27 -6.22
N LEU A 539 -10.51 -30.79 -7.03
CA LEU A 539 -10.54 -29.41 -7.50
C LEU A 539 -10.69 -28.43 -6.34
N VAL A 540 -11.63 -28.68 -5.42
CA VAL A 540 -11.83 -27.83 -4.23
C VAL A 540 -10.58 -27.83 -3.37
N ALA A 541 -10.00 -29.00 -3.07
CA ALA A 541 -8.77 -29.10 -2.29
C ALA A 541 -7.60 -28.38 -2.98
N TRP A 542 -7.50 -28.44 -4.30
CA TRP A 542 -6.49 -27.72 -5.08
C TRP A 542 -6.67 -26.20 -5.00
N VAL A 543 -7.89 -25.68 -5.17
CA VAL A 543 -8.18 -24.24 -5.07
C VAL A 543 -7.92 -23.74 -3.64
N VAL A 544 -8.44 -24.45 -2.63
CA VAL A 544 -8.30 -24.06 -1.22
C VAL A 544 -6.84 -24.10 -0.81
N GLY A 545 -6.16 -25.24 -1.00
CA GLY A 545 -4.77 -25.42 -0.57
C GLY A 545 -3.75 -24.64 -1.40
N GLY A 546 -4.01 -24.44 -2.69
CA GLY A 546 -3.08 -23.78 -3.61
C GLY A 546 -3.21 -22.25 -3.66
N ARG A 547 -4.41 -21.71 -3.43
CA ARG A 547 -4.68 -20.26 -3.58
C ARG A 547 -5.23 -19.61 -2.31
N ALA A 548 -6.30 -20.15 -1.75
CA ALA A 548 -6.97 -19.49 -0.63
C ALA A 548 -6.13 -19.54 0.66
N LEU A 549 -5.54 -20.70 0.97
CA LEU A 549 -4.82 -20.92 2.21
C LEU A 549 -3.53 -20.09 2.33
N PRO A 550 -2.68 -19.96 1.30
CA PRO A 550 -1.56 -19.01 1.33
C PRO A 550 -1.99 -17.56 1.54
N GLY A 551 -3.10 -17.13 0.93
CA GLY A 551 -3.64 -15.78 1.10
C GLY A 551 -4.12 -15.51 2.53
N ALA A 552 -4.81 -16.48 3.15
CA ALA A 552 -5.21 -16.36 4.56
C ALA A 552 -4.01 -16.40 5.51
N ALA A 553 -3.01 -17.23 5.23
CA ALA A 553 -1.76 -17.25 5.98
C ALA A 553 -1.03 -15.91 5.92
N LEU A 554 -1.00 -15.26 4.75
CA LEU A 554 -0.44 -13.93 4.58
C LEU A 554 -1.22 -12.88 5.38
N GLY A 555 -2.56 -12.92 5.32
CA GLY A 555 -3.39 -12.02 6.12
C GLY A 555 -3.17 -12.17 7.63
N TYR A 556 -3.04 -13.40 8.13
CA TYR A 556 -2.68 -13.66 9.53
C TYR A 556 -1.26 -13.16 9.85
N ALA A 557 -0.29 -13.43 8.98
CA ALA A 557 1.10 -12.99 9.11
C ALA A 557 1.21 -11.46 9.22
N GLU A 558 0.49 -10.71 8.39
CA GLU A 558 0.47 -9.25 8.43
C GLU A 558 -0.15 -8.71 9.73
N GLN A 559 -1.28 -9.27 10.18
CA GLN A 559 -1.87 -8.86 11.47
C GLN A 559 -0.93 -9.17 12.64
N LEU A 560 -0.21 -10.28 12.58
CA LEU A 560 0.76 -10.65 13.60
C LEU A 560 1.95 -9.70 13.64
N ARG A 561 2.50 -9.28 12.48
CA ARG A 561 3.57 -8.26 12.42
C ARG A 561 3.12 -6.94 13.03
N VAL A 562 1.95 -6.44 12.62
CA VAL A 562 1.38 -5.20 13.17
C VAL A 562 1.16 -5.30 14.68
N ALA A 563 0.70 -6.45 15.18
CA ALA A 563 0.51 -6.67 16.60
C ALA A 563 1.84 -6.68 17.38
N VAL A 564 2.89 -7.32 16.86
CA VAL A 564 4.24 -7.29 17.44
C VAL A 564 4.79 -5.86 17.41
N ASP A 565 4.75 -5.20 16.25
CA ASP A 565 5.26 -3.84 16.08
C ASP A 565 4.62 -2.85 17.05
N ALA A 566 3.30 -2.91 17.21
CA ALA A 566 2.57 -1.98 18.06
C ALA A 566 2.72 -2.27 19.56
N GLU A 567 2.77 -3.54 19.95
CA GLU A 567 2.55 -3.93 21.35
C GLU A 567 3.79 -4.53 22.05
N ARG A 568 4.91 -4.77 21.33
CA ARG A 568 6.16 -5.32 21.93
C ARG A 568 6.68 -4.49 23.11
N GLY A 569 6.61 -3.16 23.02
CA GLY A 569 7.04 -2.27 24.11
C GLY A 569 6.25 -2.47 25.41
N LYS A 570 4.97 -2.88 25.33
CA LYS A 570 4.15 -3.19 26.50
C LYS A 570 4.62 -4.44 27.23
N VAL A 571 5.13 -5.43 26.49
CA VAL A 571 5.72 -6.64 27.08
C VAL A 571 6.97 -6.28 27.88
N LEU A 572 7.85 -5.43 27.35
CA LEU A 572 9.02 -4.93 28.09
C LEU A 572 8.60 -4.14 29.34
N GLY A 573 7.57 -3.31 29.23
CA GLY A 573 7.00 -2.59 30.36
C GLY A 573 6.49 -3.51 31.47
N LEU A 574 5.83 -4.63 31.13
CA LEU A 574 5.42 -5.64 32.12
C LEU A 574 6.61 -6.33 32.81
N LEU A 575 7.75 -6.45 32.13
CA LEU A 575 8.98 -6.98 32.73
C LEU A 575 9.74 -5.95 33.56
N GLY A 576 9.26 -4.70 33.64
CA GLY A 576 9.95 -3.60 34.30
C GLY A 576 11.19 -3.11 33.55
N LEU A 577 11.29 -3.41 32.24
CA LEU A 577 12.40 -3.01 31.40
C LEU A 577 12.06 -1.70 30.67
N ALA A 578 13.01 -0.76 30.65
CA ALA A 578 12.87 0.45 29.84
C ALA A 578 12.90 0.08 28.35
N VAL A 579 11.98 0.66 27.58
CA VAL A 579 11.94 0.50 26.12
C VAL A 579 13.03 1.40 25.52
N PRO A 580 13.97 0.86 24.72
CA PRO A 580 14.99 1.66 24.03
C PRO A 580 14.38 2.70 23.09
N ASP A 581 15.15 3.73 22.74
CA ASP A 581 14.71 4.71 21.73
C ASP A 581 14.46 3.99 20.39
N PRO A 582 13.34 4.26 19.70
CA PRO A 582 13.05 3.69 18.38
C PRO A 582 14.16 3.89 17.33
N LEU A 583 15.04 4.89 17.50
CA LEU A 583 16.19 5.12 16.63
C LEU A 583 17.36 4.16 16.89
N GLU A 584 17.40 3.53 18.07
CA GLU A 584 18.47 2.63 18.53
C GLU A 584 18.08 1.16 18.38
N GLN A 585 17.65 0.76 17.17
CA GLN A 585 17.13 -0.58 16.87
C GLN A 585 18.06 -1.71 17.35
N GLY A 586 19.37 -1.57 17.21
CA GLY A 586 20.33 -2.60 17.66
C GLY A 586 20.35 -2.81 19.19
N GLN A 587 20.00 -1.79 19.98
CA GLN A 587 19.86 -1.95 21.44
C GLN A 587 18.58 -2.71 21.78
N GLU A 588 17.48 -2.42 21.08
CA GLU A 588 16.23 -3.16 21.21
C GLU A 588 16.43 -4.64 20.84
N GLU A 589 17.11 -4.92 19.72
CA GLU A 589 17.45 -6.28 19.30
C GLU A 589 18.26 -7.04 20.36
N ALA A 590 19.30 -6.40 20.91
CA ALA A 590 20.13 -6.98 21.95
C ALA A 590 19.36 -7.23 23.25
N LEU A 591 18.42 -6.33 23.60
CA LEU A 591 17.57 -6.47 24.78
C LEU A 591 16.62 -7.67 24.64
N TRP A 592 15.93 -7.79 23.52
CA TRP A 592 15.02 -8.90 23.25
C TRP A 592 15.71 -10.25 23.21
N ARG A 593 16.92 -10.35 22.65
CA ARG A 593 17.71 -11.59 22.73
C ARG A 593 18.01 -11.99 24.18
N ARG A 594 18.32 -11.03 25.06
CA ARG A 594 18.52 -11.29 26.49
C ARG A 594 17.22 -11.71 27.19
N VAL A 595 16.10 -11.09 26.83
CA VAL A 595 14.77 -11.48 27.34
C VAL A 595 14.41 -12.90 26.91
N GLY A 596 14.69 -13.26 25.65
CA GLY A 596 14.51 -14.62 25.14
C GLY A 596 15.33 -15.65 25.92
N GLN A 597 16.63 -15.38 26.12
CA GLN A 597 17.51 -16.21 26.94
C GLN A 597 16.98 -16.35 28.38
N TRP A 598 16.47 -15.26 28.96
CA TRP A 598 15.89 -15.32 30.31
C TRP A 598 14.65 -16.22 30.36
N TRP A 599 13.76 -16.15 29.39
CA TRP A 599 12.58 -17.00 29.35
C TRP A 599 12.90 -18.47 29.07
N GLU A 600 13.94 -18.75 28.28
CA GLU A 600 14.34 -20.12 27.93
C GLU A 600 15.11 -20.79 29.08
N TYR A 601 16.07 -20.08 29.70
CA TYR A 601 16.99 -20.65 30.69
C TYR A 601 16.66 -20.27 32.14
N ALA A 602 15.61 -19.48 32.37
CA ALA A 602 15.25 -18.91 33.68
C ALA A 602 16.37 -18.10 34.36
N TRP A 603 17.42 -17.71 33.63
CA TRP A 603 18.46 -16.82 34.13
C TRP A 603 18.11 -15.38 33.83
N ALA A 604 17.89 -14.59 34.88
CA ALA A 604 17.70 -13.15 34.72
C ALA A 604 18.88 -12.57 33.92
N PRO A 605 18.63 -11.63 32.99
CA PRO A 605 19.71 -10.97 32.29
C PRO A 605 20.65 -10.38 33.33
N GLY A 606 21.94 -10.75 33.28
CA GLY A 606 22.90 -10.45 34.34
C GLY A 606 22.98 -8.96 34.69
N PRO A 607 23.61 -8.59 35.83
CA PRO A 607 23.56 -7.28 36.47
C PRO A 607 24.29 -6.13 35.73
N TYR A 608 24.38 -6.17 34.40
CA TYR A 608 24.67 -4.97 33.63
C TYR A 608 23.51 -4.03 33.83
N THR A 609 23.73 -3.02 34.67
CA THR A 609 22.93 -1.82 34.88
C THR A 609 21.96 -1.58 33.74
N LEU A 610 20.77 -2.19 33.83
CA LEU A 610 19.57 -1.54 33.38
C LEU A 610 19.58 -0.28 34.22
N ALA A 611 20.04 0.82 33.62
CA ALA A 611 19.66 2.12 34.11
C ALA A 611 18.14 2.08 34.08
N THR A 612 17.55 1.64 35.20
CA THR A 612 16.14 1.84 35.49
C THR A 612 16.02 3.34 35.38
N GLY A 613 15.61 3.82 34.19
CA GLY A 613 15.39 5.22 33.94
C GLY A 613 14.56 5.67 35.13
N THR A 614 15.14 6.55 35.95
CA THR A 614 14.49 7.08 37.14
C THR A 614 13.07 7.39 36.71
N PRO A 615 12.03 6.75 37.30
CA PRO A 615 10.66 6.92 36.84
C PRO A 615 10.44 8.43 36.74
N ALA A 616 10.06 8.89 35.55
CA ALA A 616 9.85 10.30 35.26
C ALA A 616 9.05 10.86 36.43
N LYS A 617 9.76 11.65 37.25
CA LYS A 617 9.25 12.20 38.50
C LYS A 617 7.99 12.93 38.08
N SER A 618 6.84 12.43 38.55
CA SER A 618 5.60 13.16 38.62
C SER A 618 5.90 14.46 39.36
N ALA A 619 6.26 15.48 38.58
CA ALA A 619 6.49 16.81 39.04
C ALA A 619 5.13 17.48 39.21
N GLU A 620 4.96 18.07 40.38
CA GLU A 620 4.05 19.19 40.68
C GLU A 620 2.57 18.85 40.83
N GLU A 621 2.24 18.15 41.91
CA GLU A 621 0.99 18.39 42.62
C GLU A 621 1.29 18.46 44.13
N GLY A 622 1.20 19.67 44.71
CA GLY A 622 1.12 19.86 46.16
C GLY A 622 2.33 20.50 46.85
N ALA A 623 2.51 21.81 46.66
CA ALA A 623 3.18 22.66 47.66
C ALA A 623 2.49 24.03 47.70
N ASP A 624 1.32 24.08 48.33
CA ASP A 624 0.73 25.26 48.97
C ASP A 624 -0.07 24.77 50.19
N ALA A 625 0.58 24.72 51.34
CA ALA A 625 0.01 24.71 52.69
C ALA A 625 1.08 25.14 53.70
#